data_AF-A0A174UVZ9-F1
#
_entry.id   AF-A0A174UVZ9-F1
#
_cell.length_a   1.000
_cell.length_b   1.000
_cell.length_c   1.000
_cell.angle_alpha   90.00
_cell.angle_beta   90.00
_cell.angle_gamma   90.00
#
_symmetry.space_group_name_H-M   'P 1'
#
loop_
_entity.id
_entity.type
_entity.pdbx_description
1 polymer ?
#
loop_
_entity_poly.entity_id
_entity_poly.type
_entity_poly.pdbx_seq_one_letter_code
_entity_poly.pdbx_strand_id
1 'polypeptide(L)' 'MTKYREILRLKSLGFSERNIAQSCGVSRNTVAKVLKKAAEIRLSWPLDFDMTDSALERV' A
#
# COMPACT_ATOMS: atom_id res chain seq x y z
N MET A 1 4.48 11.61 3.99
CA MET A 1 5.15 10.59 3.15
C MET A 1 4.36 9.29 3.30
N THR A 2 3.65 8.89 2.26
CA THR A 2 2.69 7.77 2.31
C THR A 2 3.44 6.46 2.20
N LYS A 3 3.29 5.54 3.17
CA LYS A 3 3.99 4.24 3.18
C LYS A 3 3.24 3.20 2.34
N TYR A 4 3.20 3.36 1.02
CA TYR A 4 2.53 2.43 0.09
C TYR A 4 3.09 1.01 0.24
N ARG A 5 4.42 0.89 0.36
CA ARG A 5 5.09 -0.41 0.52
C ARG A 5 4.62 -1.15 1.77
N GLU A 6 4.51 -0.44 2.90
CA GLU A 6 4.09 -1.03 4.16
C GLU A 6 2.63 -1.46 4.11
N ILE A 7 1.76 -0.67 3.46
CA ILE A 7 0.35 -1.01 3.24
C ILE A 7 0.21 -2.31 2.43
N LEU A 8 0.94 -2.41 1.31
CA LEU A 8 0.92 -3.59 0.43
C LEU A 8 1.49 -4.83 1.11
N ARG A 9 2.60 -4.66 1.86
CA ARG A 9 3.22 -5.71 2.66
C ARG A 9 2.23 -6.24 3.71
N LEU A 10 1.62 -5.37 4.50
CA LEU A 10 0.66 -5.78 5.54
C LEU A 10 -0.60 -6.42 4.94
N LYS A 11 -1.07 -5.95 3.79
CA LYS A 11 -2.19 -6.60 3.09
C LYS A 11 -1.82 -8.00 2.61
N SER A 12 -0.61 -8.19 2.07
CA SER A 12 -0.09 -9.49 1.66
C SER A 12 0.06 -10.45 2.85
N LEU A 13 0.36 -9.93 4.03
CA LEU A 13 0.39 -10.67 5.30
C LEU A 13 -1.01 -11.00 5.86
N GLY A 14 -2.09 -10.57 5.20
CA GLY A 14 -3.47 -10.87 5.62
C GLY A 14 -4.05 -9.92 6.67
N PHE A 15 -3.40 -8.77 6.93
CA PHE A 15 -3.96 -7.79 7.86
C PHE A 15 -5.19 -7.07 7.29
N SER A 16 -6.10 -6.68 8.20
CA SER A 16 -7.26 -5.87 7.85
C SER A 16 -6.85 -4.43 7.51
N GLU A 17 -7.59 -3.77 6.63
CA GLU A 17 -7.31 -2.37 6.24
C GLU A 17 -7.30 -1.42 7.44
N ARG A 18 -8.07 -1.72 8.48
CA ARG A 18 -8.10 -0.96 9.74
C ARG A 18 -6.77 -1.09 10.50
N ASN A 19 -6.24 -2.31 10.65
CA ASN A 19 -4.95 -2.53 11.30
C ASN A 19 -3.82 -1.93 10.49
N ILE A 20 -3.91 -1.99 9.16
CA ILE A 20 -2.95 -1.36 8.27
C ILE A 20 -2.95 0.16 8.45
N ALA A 21 -4.12 0.80 8.46
CA ALA A 21 -4.22 2.23 8.67
C ALA A 21 -3.62 2.65 10.03
N GLN A 22 -3.91 1.89 11.09
CA GLN A 22 -3.36 2.13 12.42
C GLN A 22 -1.85 1.94 12.47
N SER A 23 -1.32 0.88 11.85
CA SER A 23 0.12 0.56 11.84
C SER A 23 0.92 1.54 10.99
N CYS A 24 0.37 1.96 9.85
CA CYS A 24 1.02 2.90 8.94
C CYS A 24 0.78 4.37 9.33
N GLY A 25 -0.11 4.66 10.29
CA GLY A 25 -0.47 6.02 10.69
C GLY A 25 -1.18 6.81 9.59
N VAL A 26 -1.93 6.12 8.73
CA VAL A 26 -2.64 6.72 7.59
C VAL A 26 -4.16 6.54 7.72
N SER A 27 -4.92 7.32 6.95
CA SER A 27 -6.36 7.14 6.89
C SER A 27 -6.73 5.82 6.18
N ARG A 28 -7.87 5.22 6.55
CA ARG A 28 -8.43 4.07 5.82
C ARG A 28 -8.68 4.36 4.34
N ASN A 29 -9.05 5.61 4.01
CA ASN A 29 -9.24 6.05 2.63
C ASN A 29 -7.92 5.97 1.84
N THR A 30 -6.80 6.31 2.47
CA THR A 30 -5.48 6.19 1.86
C THR A 30 -5.14 4.72 1.60
N VAL A 31 -5.36 3.83 2.57
CA VAL A 31 -5.16 2.38 2.40
C VAL A 31 -6.00 1.85 1.24
N ALA A 32 -7.29 2.17 1.19
CA ALA A 32 -8.18 1.74 0.12
C ALA A 32 -7.73 2.26 -1.27
N LYS A 33 -7.32 3.54 -1.36
CA LYS A 33 -6.77 4.11 -2.60
C LYS A 33 -5.50 3.38 -3.05
N VAL A 34 -4.58 3.11 -2.13
CA VAL A 34 -3.34 2.38 -2.39
C VAL A 34 -3.63 0.98 -2.91
N LEU A 35 -4.52 0.25 -2.23
CA LEU A 35 -4.89 -1.12 -2.61
C LEU A 35 -5.62 -1.16 -3.96
N LYS A 36 -6.49 -0.19 -4.23
CA LYS A 36 -7.19 -0.08 -5.50
C LYS A 36 -6.22 0.18 -6.65
N LYS A 37 -5.33 1.17 -6.49
CA LYS A 37 -4.28 1.44 -7.48
C LYS A 37 -3.41 0.21 -7.70
N ALA A 38 -2.93 -0.42 -6.63
CA ALA A 38 -2.14 -1.64 -6.73
C ALA A 38 -2.88 -2.76 -7.48
N ALA A 39 -4.18 -2.95 -7.25
CA ALA A 39 -4.97 -3.91 -8.00
C ALA A 39 -5.11 -3.55 -9.49
N GLU A 40 -5.29 -2.27 -9.82
CA GLU A 40 -5.39 -1.76 -11.20
C GLU A 40 -4.11 -2.04 -12.00
N ILE A 41 -2.94 -1.84 -11.40
CA ILE A 41 -1.63 -2.16 -12.01
C ILE A 41 -1.17 -3.61 -11.78
N ARG A 42 -2.04 -4.50 -11.25
CA ARG A 42 -1.70 -5.88 -10.85
C ARG A 42 -0.42 -5.97 -10.03
N LEU A 43 -0.22 -4.97 -9.21
CA LEU A 43 0.94 -4.84 -8.36
C LEU A 43 0.73 -5.69 -7.12
N SER A 44 1.41 -6.82 -7.12
CA SER A 44 1.43 -7.74 -5.99
C SER A 44 2.72 -7.55 -5.22
N TRP A 45 2.62 -7.70 -3.90
CA TRP A 45 3.80 -7.92 -3.09
C TRP A 45 4.36 -9.32 -3.41
N PRO A 46 5.69 -9.55 -3.46
CA PRO A 46 6.79 -8.63 -3.13
C PRO A 46 7.08 -7.62 -4.25
N LEU A 47 7.27 -6.37 -3.86
CA LEU A 47 7.69 -5.30 -4.77
C LEU A 47 9.20 -5.19 -4.80
N ASP A 48 9.76 -4.99 -5.99
CA ASP A 48 11.18 -4.68 -6.14
C ASP A 48 11.55 -3.44 -5.32
N PHE A 49 12.76 -3.45 -4.76
CA PHE A 49 13.23 -2.43 -3.83
C PHE A 49 13.18 -1.02 -4.44
N ASP A 50 13.30 -0.91 -5.77
CA ASP A 50 13.23 0.35 -6.51
C ASP A 50 11.83 0.93 -6.70
N MET A 51 10.75 0.18 -6.41
CA MET A 51 9.40 0.75 -6.40
C MET A 51 9.21 1.60 -5.13
N THR A 52 9.68 2.84 -5.21
CA THR A 52 9.56 3.86 -4.17
C THR A 52 8.13 4.41 -4.12
N ASP A 53 7.70 4.85 -2.95
CA ASP A 53 6.35 5.41 -2.73
C ASP A 53 6.05 6.58 -3.71
N SER A 54 7.09 7.33 -4.11
CA SER A 54 7.01 8.41 -5.08
C SER A 54 6.66 7.95 -6.51
N ALA A 55 7.09 6.74 -6.90
CA ALA A 55 6.73 6.15 -8.17
C ALA A 55 5.25 5.71 -8.18
N LEU A 56 4.78 5.16 -7.05
CA LEU A 56 3.39 4.77 -6.83
C LEU A 56 2.42 5.95 -6.70
N GLU A 57 2.90 7.12 -6.28
CA GLU A 57 2.08 8.33 -6.23
C GLU A 57 1.78 8.88 -7.64
N ARG A 58 2.66 8.63 -8.62
CA ARG A 58 2.51 9.07 -10.02
C ARG A 58 1.73 8.13 -10.94
N VAL A 59 1.48 6.89 -10.53
CA VAL A 59 0.60 5.95 -11.24
C VAL A 59 -0.85 6.25 -10.85
#